data_AF-A0A4Q2ZAP1-F1
#
_entry.id   AF-A0A4Q2ZAP1-F1
#
_cell.length_a   1.000
_cell.length_b   1.000
_cell.length_c   1.000
_cell.angle_alpha   90.00
_cell.angle_beta   90.00
_cell.angle_gamma   90.00
#
_symmetry.space_group_name_H-M   'P 1'
#
loop_
_entity.id
_entity.type
_entity.pdbx_description
1 polymer ?
#
loop_
_entity_poly.entity_id
_entity_poly.type
_entity_poly.pdbx_seq_one_letter_code
_entity_poly.pdbx_strand_id
1 'polypeptide(L)'
;MKPIKIAILFSVSMASASMGQATSNPSARPPMRTAPTNEELIVELRKSEQEMAEQVKAKPLSTPVDVRPTEVPDLISMSEILCYNGALTLVPKRAVLEFPKNLADRMKPKPGARVQNWGEFYAANRGWITVVEVSKEQAQGKQPLPEQTATHIAKCGKLVVATFAGNPIAVLPLQSPAEDSPEPSTTTASSPTLQKP
;
A
#
# COMPACT_ATOMS: atom_id res chain seq x y z
N MET A 1 -31.89 6.32 -33.76
CA MET A 1 -30.95 5.46 -33.02
C MET A 1 -29.97 4.88 -34.02
N LYS A 2 -28.65 5.10 -33.84
CA LYS A 2 -27.59 4.66 -34.78
C LYS A 2 -26.67 3.67 -34.04
N PRO A 3 -26.34 2.49 -34.61
CA PRO A 3 -25.41 1.56 -33.98
C PRO A 3 -23.95 1.89 -34.33
N ILE A 4 -23.10 1.94 -33.30
CA ILE A 4 -21.65 2.16 -33.40
C ILE A 4 -20.95 0.80 -33.46
N LYS A 5 -20.11 0.60 -34.48
CA LYS A 5 -19.32 -0.62 -34.70
C LYS A 5 -17.98 -0.50 -33.96
N ILE A 6 -17.63 -1.52 -33.20
CA ILE A 6 -16.34 -1.67 -32.48
C ILE A 6 -15.40 -2.52 -33.35
N ALA A 7 -14.23 -1.98 -33.68
CA ALA A 7 -13.17 -2.69 -34.39
C ALA A 7 -12.05 -3.03 -33.40
N ILE A 8 -11.75 -4.33 -33.28
CA ILE A 8 -10.70 -4.91 -32.45
C ILE A 8 -9.45 -5.05 -33.33
N LEU A 9 -8.33 -4.43 -32.93
CA LEU A 9 -7.04 -4.58 -33.59
C LEU A 9 -6.09 -5.38 -32.66
N PHE A 10 -5.77 -6.60 -33.08
CA PHE A 10 -4.75 -7.46 -32.48
C PHE A 10 -3.36 -7.00 -32.95
N SER A 11 -2.45 -6.75 -32.00
CA SER A 11 -1.03 -6.47 -32.29
C SER A 11 -0.18 -7.69 -31.94
N VAL A 12 0.61 -8.13 -32.92
CA VAL A 12 1.44 -9.35 -32.91
C VAL A 12 2.82 -9.04 -32.32
N SER A 13 3.24 -9.90 -31.40
CA SER A 13 4.54 -9.86 -30.73
C SER A 13 5.58 -10.66 -31.53
N MET A 14 6.77 -10.08 -31.78
CA MET A 14 7.96 -10.81 -32.25
C MET A 14 9.11 -10.55 -31.28
N ALA A 15 9.63 -11.61 -30.66
CA ALA A 15 10.84 -11.60 -29.85
C ALA A 15 11.92 -12.45 -30.56
N SER A 16 13.06 -11.83 -30.82
CA SER A 16 14.23 -12.43 -31.48
C SER A 16 15.10 -13.17 -30.45
N ALA A 17 15.39 -14.44 -30.70
CA ALA A 17 16.33 -15.24 -29.92
C ALA A 17 17.78 -15.03 -30.42
N SER A 18 18.71 -14.78 -29.51
CA SER A 18 20.16 -14.69 -29.73
C SER A 18 20.82 -16.00 -29.29
N MET A 19 21.54 -16.67 -30.18
CA MET A 19 22.36 -17.86 -29.90
C MET A 19 23.76 -17.43 -29.44
N GLY A 20 24.09 -17.69 -28.18
CA GLY A 20 25.46 -17.61 -27.67
C GLY A 20 26.24 -18.90 -27.93
N GLN A 21 27.40 -18.77 -28.60
CA GLN A 21 28.37 -19.85 -28.77
C GLN A 21 29.27 -19.96 -27.53
N ALA A 22 29.34 -21.14 -26.93
CA ALA A 22 30.31 -21.48 -25.89
C ALA A 22 31.52 -22.18 -26.54
N THR A 23 32.69 -21.60 -26.38
CA THR A 23 33.98 -22.20 -26.74
C THR A 23 34.45 -23.09 -25.59
N SER A 24 34.43 -24.41 -25.77
CA SER A 24 35.00 -25.37 -24.83
C SER A 24 36.50 -25.52 -25.08
N ASN A 25 37.32 -25.14 -24.11
CA ASN A 25 38.77 -25.35 -24.10
C ASN A 25 39.07 -26.77 -23.57
N PRO A 26 39.69 -27.68 -24.34
CA PRO A 26 40.05 -29.00 -23.84
C PRO A 26 41.47 -28.96 -23.26
N SER A 27 41.68 -29.71 -22.17
CA SER A 27 42.98 -30.08 -21.59
C SER A 27 43.51 -29.21 -20.45
N ALA A 28 42.97 -29.47 -19.26
CA ALA A 28 43.76 -29.57 -18.04
C ALA A 28 43.05 -30.60 -17.15
N ARG A 29 43.41 -31.88 -17.27
CA ARG A 29 42.91 -32.88 -16.31
C ARG A 29 43.59 -32.61 -14.97
N PRO A 30 42.84 -32.25 -13.91
CA PRO A 30 43.44 -32.04 -12.60
C PRO A 30 44.09 -33.33 -12.11
N PRO A 31 45.20 -33.26 -11.34
CA PRO A 31 45.84 -34.44 -10.76
C PRO A 31 44.81 -35.25 -9.97
N MET A 32 44.78 -36.57 -10.21
CA MET A 32 43.89 -37.50 -9.51
C MET A 32 44.05 -37.30 -8.00
N ARG A 33 42.97 -36.94 -7.32
CA ARG A 33 42.96 -36.83 -5.86
C ARG A 33 43.24 -38.21 -5.27
N THR A 34 44.22 -38.28 -4.36
CA THR A 34 44.46 -39.48 -3.56
C THR A 34 43.21 -39.79 -2.76
N ALA A 35 42.67 -41.00 -2.94
CA ALA A 35 41.50 -41.45 -2.19
C ALA A 35 41.88 -41.51 -0.70
N PRO A 36 41.07 -40.93 0.20
CA PRO A 36 41.30 -41.02 1.63
C PRO A 36 41.36 -42.49 2.06
N THR A 37 42.34 -42.82 2.88
CA THR A 37 42.45 -44.15 3.50
C THR A 37 41.38 -44.30 4.59
N ASN A 38 40.97 -45.53 4.90
CA ASN A 38 39.88 -45.79 5.87
C ASN A 38 40.18 -45.18 7.26
N GLU A 39 41.45 -45.15 7.66
CA GLU A 39 41.90 -44.56 8.92
C GLU A 39 41.70 -43.04 8.95
N GLU A 40 41.96 -42.35 7.84
CA GLU A 40 41.75 -40.90 7.73
C GLU A 40 40.27 -40.54 7.83
N LEU A 41 39.39 -41.34 7.22
CA LEU A 41 37.94 -41.16 7.30
C LEU A 41 37.43 -41.30 8.74
N ILE A 42 37.96 -42.27 9.51
CA ILE A 42 37.55 -42.45 10.92
C ILE A 42 37.98 -41.25 11.77
N VAL A 43 39.18 -40.71 11.54
CA VAL A 43 39.69 -39.54 12.28
C VAL A 43 38.89 -38.29 11.94
N GLU A 44 38.54 -38.08 10.66
CA GLU A 44 37.73 -36.95 10.22
C GLU A 44 36.31 -37.00 10.79
N LEU A 45 35.71 -38.20 10.81
CA LEU A 45 34.37 -38.40 11.36
C LEU A 45 34.34 -38.06 12.86
N ARG A 46 35.30 -38.56 13.65
CA ARG A 46 35.40 -38.23 15.08
C ARG A 46 35.62 -36.74 15.34
N LYS A 47 36.42 -36.05 14.53
CA LYS A 47 36.63 -34.59 14.64
C LYS A 47 35.34 -33.83 14.35
N SER A 48 34.63 -34.19 13.28
CA SER A 48 33.36 -33.56 12.93
C SER A 48 32.28 -33.74 14.00
N GLU A 49 32.23 -34.91 14.65
CA GLU A 49 31.28 -35.18 15.75
C GLU A 49 31.58 -34.31 16.97
N GLN A 50 32.86 -34.12 17.31
CA GLN A 50 33.26 -33.25 18.42
C GLN A 50 32.93 -31.79 18.14
N GLU A 51 33.23 -31.29 16.94
CA GLU A 51 32.90 -29.93 16.53
C GLU A 51 31.39 -29.68 16.51
N MET A 52 30.60 -30.65 16.05
CA MET A 52 29.14 -30.58 16.08
C MET A 52 28.60 -30.58 17.51
N ALA A 53 29.16 -31.40 18.40
CA ALA A 53 28.78 -31.42 19.81
C ALA A 53 29.09 -30.10 20.52
N GLU A 54 30.24 -29.49 20.22
CA GLU A 54 30.60 -28.17 20.76
C GLU A 54 29.72 -27.05 20.20
N GLN A 55 29.35 -27.09 18.91
CA GLN A 55 28.44 -26.11 18.30
C GLN A 55 27.01 -26.21 18.85
N VAL A 56 26.53 -27.43 19.12
CA VAL A 56 25.21 -27.66 19.75
C VAL A 56 25.22 -27.20 21.20
N LYS A 57 26.34 -27.35 21.92
CA LYS A 57 26.46 -26.89 23.31
C LYS A 57 26.62 -25.36 23.42
N ALA A 58 27.24 -24.73 22.42
CA ALA A 58 27.46 -23.27 22.38
C ALA A 58 26.23 -22.47 21.89
N LYS A 59 25.30 -23.10 21.16
CA LYS A 59 24.03 -22.49 20.80
C LYS A 59 22.97 -22.90 21.83
N PRO A 60 22.62 -22.05 22.81
CA PRO A 60 21.42 -22.31 23.62
C PRO A 60 20.24 -22.49 22.65
N LEU A 61 19.34 -23.44 22.95
CA LEU A 61 18.07 -23.61 22.26
C LEU A 61 17.29 -22.28 22.37
N SER A 62 17.53 -21.36 21.44
CA SER A 62 16.63 -20.25 21.20
C SER A 62 15.37 -20.91 20.69
N THR A 63 14.38 -21.05 21.57
CA THR A 63 12.99 -21.17 21.13
C THR A 63 12.78 -20.13 20.03
N PRO A 64 12.28 -20.51 18.84
CA PRO A 64 12.02 -19.54 17.80
C PRO A 64 10.98 -18.57 18.37
N VAL A 65 11.45 -17.42 18.84
CA VAL A 65 10.61 -16.28 19.19
C VAL A 65 9.98 -15.87 17.87
N ASP A 66 8.72 -16.24 17.69
CA ASP A 66 7.95 -15.88 16.51
C ASP A 66 7.93 -14.36 16.46
N VAL A 67 8.66 -13.76 15.51
CA VAL A 67 8.82 -12.30 15.34
C VAL A 67 7.52 -11.66 14.81
N ARG A 68 6.40 -12.38 14.89
CA ARG A 68 5.10 -11.83 14.55
C ARG A 68 4.76 -10.76 15.57
N PRO A 69 4.29 -9.59 15.14
CA PRO A 69 3.75 -8.60 16.05
C PRO A 69 2.70 -9.28 16.94
N THR A 70 2.93 -9.27 18.25
CA THR A 70 2.09 -9.96 19.25
C THR A 70 0.65 -9.46 19.25
N GLU A 71 0.40 -8.27 18.69
CA GLU A 71 -0.89 -7.61 18.67
C GLU A 71 -1.24 -7.23 17.23
N VAL A 72 -2.07 -8.04 16.58
CA VAL A 72 -2.73 -7.65 15.34
C VAL A 72 -3.83 -6.65 15.74
N PRO A 73 -3.82 -5.41 15.22
CA PRO A 73 -4.85 -4.44 15.58
C PRO A 73 -6.24 -4.93 15.16
N ASP A 74 -7.19 -4.85 16.09
CA ASP A 74 -8.57 -5.25 15.84
C ASP A 74 -9.17 -4.49 14.65
N LEU A 75 -9.91 -5.19 13.79
CA LEU A 75 -10.58 -4.59 12.63
C LEU A 75 -11.53 -3.45 13.03
N ILE A 76 -12.19 -3.60 14.17
CA ILE A 76 -13.08 -2.58 14.75
C ILE A 76 -12.26 -1.35 15.16
N SER A 77 -11.08 -1.56 15.74
CA SER A 77 -10.16 -0.50 16.14
C SER A 77 -9.54 0.24 14.95
N MET A 78 -9.50 -0.36 13.76
CA MET A 78 -9.02 0.31 12.53
C MET A 78 -10.14 0.94 11.69
N SER A 79 -11.39 0.69 12.06
CA SER A 79 -12.56 1.10 11.30
C SER A 79 -13.44 2.08 12.08
N GLU A 80 -14.27 2.78 11.34
CA GLU A 80 -15.37 3.59 11.80
C GLU A 80 -16.67 2.87 11.45
N ILE A 81 -17.59 2.81 12.41
CA ILE A 81 -18.82 2.02 12.27
C ILE A 81 -19.92 2.95 11.81
N LEU A 82 -20.57 2.62 10.70
CA LEU A 82 -21.80 3.28 10.26
C LEU A 82 -22.96 2.31 10.43
N CYS A 83 -24.01 2.74 11.14
CA CYS A 83 -25.19 1.95 11.41
C CYS A 83 -26.47 2.73 11.11
N TYR A 84 -27.32 2.17 10.25
CA TYR A 84 -28.63 2.73 9.93
C TYR A 84 -29.63 1.64 9.55
N ASN A 85 -30.86 1.76 10.04
CA ASN A 85 -31.97 0.86 9.74
C ASN A 85 -31.65 -0.64 9.89
N GLY A 86 -30.90 -1.02 10.94
CA GLY A 86 -30.50 -2.41 11.17
C GLY A 86 -29.42 -2.93 10.22
N ALA A 87 -28.87 -2.10 9.34
CA ALA A 87 -27.65 -2.37 8.58
C ALA A 87 -26.45 -1.71 9.25
N LEU A 88 -25.30 -2.38 9.19
CA LEU A 88 -24.02 -1.91 9.71
C LEU A 88 -22.95 -2.10 8.64
N THR A 89 -22.10 -1.11 8.42
CA THR A 89 -20.91 -1.24 7.56
C THR A 89 -19.70 -0.74 8.31
N LEU A 90 -18.55 -1.35 8.03
CA LEU A 90 -17.25 -0.90 8.49
C LEU A 90 -16.62 -0.05 7.39
N VAL A 91 -16.13 1.11 7.76
CA VAL A 91 -15.46 2.05 6.87
C VAL A 91 -14.08 2.32 7.46
N PRO A 92 -12.99 2.45 6.68
CA PRO A 92 -11.68 2.75 7.23
C PRO A 92 -11.71 4.05 8.05
N LYS A 93 -10.95 4.12 9.13
CA LYS A 93 -10.79 5.36 9.91
C LYS A 93 -10.40 6.51 8.98
N ARG A 94 -11.07 7.66 9.16
CA ARG A 94 -10.83 8.89 8.38
C ARG A 94 -11.22 8.82 6.90
N ALA A 95 -12.00 7.83 6.49
CA ALA A 95 -12.64 7.89 5.19
C ALA A 95 -13.86 8.83 5.19
N VAL A 96 -14.44 9.12 6.37
CA VAL A 96 -15.47 10.14 6.53
C VAL A 96 -14.80 11.51 6.55
N LEU A 97 -15.09 12.35 5.56
CA LEU A 97 -14.49 13.69 5.41
C LEU A 97 -15.23 14.75 6.22
N GLU A 98 -16.56 14.71 6.18
CA GLU A 98 -17.43 15.65 6.89
C GLU A 98 -18.59 14.90 7.50
N PHE A 99 -18.90 15.27 8.74
CA PHE A 99 -19.92 14.61 9.53
C PHE A 99 -20.87 15.62 10.18
N PRO A 100 -22.10 15.75 9.66
CA PRO A 100 -23.07 16.67 10.25
C PRO A 100 -23.57 16.14 11.60
N LYS A 101 -23.64 17.03 12.60
CA LYS A 101 -24.06 16.71 13.99
C LYS A 101 -25.43 16.02 14.06
N ASN A 102 -26.33 16.33 13.12
CA ASN A 102 -27.67 15.75 13.03
C ASN A 102 -27.66 14.23 12.72
N LEU A 103 -26.53 13.69 12.27
CA LEU A 103 -26.38 12.28 11.93
C LEU A 103 -25.52 11.51 12.97
N ALA A 104 -25.14 12.14 14.08
CA ALA A 104 -24.35 11.57 15.20
C ALA A 104 -24.81 10.16 15.63
N ASP A 105 -26.12 9.96 15.70
CA ASP A 105 -26.69 8.69 16.17
C ASP A 105 -26.49 7.52 15.20
N ARG A 106 -26.07 7.80 13.96
CA ARG A 106 -25.80 6.78 12.94
C ARG A 106 -24.38 6.21 13.02
N MET A 107 -23.49 6.79 13.82
CA MET A 107 -22.15 6.23 14.04
C MET A 107 -22.07 5.27 15.24
N LYS A 108 -23.13 5.21 16.03
CA LYS A 108 -23.18 4.32 17.19
C LYS A 108 -23.58 2.91 16.72
N PRO A 109 -22.83 1.86 17.04
CA PRO A 109 -23.23 0.49 16.72
C PRO A 109 -24.55 0.18 17.44
N LYS A 110 -25.56 -0.30 16.69
CA LYS A 110 -26.81 -0.79 17.28
C LYS A 110 -26.76 -2.31 17.44
N PRO A 111 -27.18 -2.85 18.61
CA PRO A 111 -27.22 -4.29 18.80
C PRO A 111 -28.20 -4.94 17.80
N GLY A 112 -27.81 -6.09 17.25
CA GLY A 112 -28.62 -6.82 16.26
C GLY A 112 -28.57 -6.27 14.83
N ALA A 113 -27.75 -5.25 14.55
CA ALA A 113 -27.54 -4.78 13.18
C ALA A 113 -26.76 -5.82 12.35
N ARG A 114 -27.17 -6.02 11.10
CA ARG A 114 -26.52 -6.93 10.15
C ARG A 114 -25.37 -6.23 9.44
N VAL A 115 -24.20 -6.85 9.43
CA VAL A 115 -23.05 -6.35 8.66
C VAL A 115 -23.35 -6.50 7.17
N GLN A 116 -23.19 -5.41 6.42
CA GLN A 116 -23.38 -5.36 4.97
C GLN A 116 -22.12 -4.87 4.28
N ASN A 117 -22.00 -5.21 3.00
CA ASN A 117 -20.96 -4.64 2.15
C ASN A 117 -21.26 -3.15 1.89
N TRP A 118 -20.19 -2.36 1.72
CA TRP A 118 -20.28 -0.93 1.43
C TRP A 118 -21.21 -0.63 0.25
N GLY A 119 -21.11 -1.39 -0.85
CA GLY A 119 -21.94 -1.15 -2.04
C GLY A 119 -23.44 -1.25 -1.77
N GLU A 120 -23.86 -2.24 -0.98
CA GLU A 120 -25.25 -2.44 -0.57
C GLU A 120 -25.69 -1.37 0.43
N PHE A 121 -24.85 -1.11 1.44
CA PHE A 121 -25.11 -0.09 2.44
C PHE A 121 -25.26 1.29 1.79
N TYR A 122 -24.36 1.67 0.88
CA TYR A 122 -24.44 2.93 0.16
C TYR A 122 -25.68 2.99 -0.72
N ALA A 123 -26.01 1.92 -1.46
CA ALA A 123 -27.20 1.87 -2.30
C ALA A 123 -28.50 2.12 -1.50
N ALA A 124 -28.61 1.55 -0.30
CA ALA A 124 -29.76 1.76 0.59
C ALA A 124 -29.79 3.17 1.23
N ASN A 125 -28.65 3.88 1.28
CA ASN A 125 -28.46 5.09 2.07
C ASN A 125 -28.09 6.36 1.27
N ARG A 126 -28.27 6.35 -0.07
CA ARG A 126 -27.94 7.48 -0.97
C ARG A 126 -28.65 8.81 -0.65
N GLY A 127 -29.74 8.76 0.12
CA GLY A 127 -30.47 9.97 0.51
C GLY A 127 -29.63 10.90 1.41
N TRP A 128 -28.73 10.34 2.22
CA TRP A 128 -28.00 11.07 3.25
C TRP A 128 -26.48 10.84 3.24
N ILE A 129 -25.99 9.91 2.41
CA ILE A 129 -24.57 9.69 2.16
C ILE A 129 -24.23 10.25 0.77
N THR A 130 -23.16 11.04 0.72
CA THR A 130 -22.53 11.49 -0.52
C THR A 130 -21.12 10.89 -0.58
N VAL A 131 -20.70 10.42 -1.76
CA VAL A 131 -19.33 9.96 -1.97
C VAL A 131 -18.53 11.00 -2.75
N VAL A 132 -17.25 11.14 -2.41
CA VAL A 132 -16.31 11.99 -3.12
C VAL A 132 -15.15 11.11 -3.57
N GLU A 133 -14.94 11.05 -4.87
CA GLU A 133 -13.82 10.29 -5.44
C GLU A 133 -12.52 11.05 -5.17
N VAL A 134 -11.55 10.36 -4.57
CA VAL A 134 -10.23 10.91 -4.25
C VAL A 134 -9.15 10.14 -4.97
N SER A 135 -8.10 10.83 -5.43
CA SER A 135 -6.94 10.18 -6.02
C SER A 135 -6.10 9.48 -4.94
N LYS A 136 -5.28 8.50 -5.34
CA LYS A 136 -4.33 7.84 -4.44
C LYS A 136 -3.36 8.83 -3.79
N GLU A 137 -2.92 9.86 -4.52
CA GLU A 137 -2.01 10.90 -4.02
C GLU A 137 -2.69 11.80 -2.98
N GLN A 138 -3.97 12.11 -3.19
CA GLN A 138 -4.79 12.86 -2.23
C GLN A 138 -5.06 12.05 -0.97
N ALA A 139 -5.39 10.75 -1.10
CA ALA A 139 -5.59 9.86 0.04
C ALA A 139 -4.33 9.72 0.90
N GLN A 140 -3.15 9.76 0.28
CA GLN A 140 -1.84 9.78 0.96
C GLN A 140 -1.52 11.12 1.64
N GLY A 141 -2.32 12.17 1.43
CA GLY A 141 -2.06 13.51 1.95
C GLY A 141 -0.95 14.26 1.22
N LYS A 142 -0.56 13.82 0.00
CA LYS A 142 0.46 14.49 -0.83
C LYS A 142 -0.09 15.67 -1.62
N GLN A 143 -1.38 15.61 -1.97
CA GLN A 143 -2.07 16.67 -2.70
C GLN A 143 -3.31 17.12 -1.93
N PRO A 144 -3.59 18.43 -1.87
CA PRO A 144 -4.83 18.95 -1.32
C PRO A 144 -6.04 18.53 -2.16
N LEU A 145 -7.18 18.41 -1.50
CA LEU A 145 -8.46 18.29 -2.20
C LEU A 145 -8.75 19.61 -2.94
N PRO A 146 -9.35 19.57 -4.14
CA PRO A 146 -9.73 20.78 -4.86
C PRO A 146 -10.64 21.66 -4.00
N GLU A 147 -10.38 22.97 -3.96
CA GLU A 147 -11.13 23.91 -3.11
C GLU A 147 -12.65 23.92 -3.40
N GLN A 148 -13.01 23.68 -4.67
CA GLN A 148 -14.41 23.53 -5.09
C GLN A 148 -15.06 22.32 -4.38
N THR A 149 -14.35 21.19 -4.32
CA THR A 149 -14.80 19.99 -3.63
C THR A 149 -14.91 20.23 -2.13
N ALA A 150 -13.90 20.86 -1.51
CA ALA A 150 -13.93 21.19 -0.08
C ALA A 150 -15.11 22.10 0.28
N THR A 151 -15.38 23.12 -0.54
CA THR A 151 -16.52 24.02 -0.36
C THR A 151 -17.86 23.29 -0.52
N HIS A 152 -17.94 22.36 -1.47
CA HIS A 152 -19.15 21.53 -1.66
C HIS A 152 -19.38 20.60 -0.47
N ILE A 153 -18.32 19.98 0.05
CA ILE A 153 -18.36 19.12 1.23
C ILE A 153 -18.92 19.89 2.43
N ALA A 154 -18.39 21.08 2.72
CA ALA A 154 -18.84 21.91 3.82
C ALA A 154 -20.33 22.34 3.71
N LYS A 155 -20.86 22.46 2.49
CA LYS A 155 -22.26 22.88 2.24
C LYS A 155 -23.25 21.73 2.15
N CYS A 156 -22.80 20.50 1.91
CA CYS A 156 -23.68 19.39 1.51
C CYS A 156 -24.66 18.97 2.62
N GLY A 157 -24.33 19.21 3.90
CA GLY A 157 -25.17 18.83 5.05
C GLY A 157 -25.44 17.32 5.18
N LYS A 158 -24.73 16.51 4.38
CA LYS A 158 -24.81 15.06 4.28
C LYS A 158 -23.51 14.45 4.81
N LEU A 159 -23.55 13.15 5.12
CA LEU A 159 -22.33 12.43 5.47
C LEU A 159 -21.50 12.26 4.19
N VAL A 160 -20.26 12.76 4.19
CA VAL A 160 -19.37 12.65 3.04
C VAL A 160 -18.32 11.57 3.27
N VAL A 161 -18.27 10.57 2.39
CA VAL A 161 -17.25 9.51 2.42
C VAL A 161 -16.30 9.64 1.22
N ALA A 162 -15.01 9.56 1.47
CA ALA A 162 -13.98 9.48 0.45
C ALA A 162 -13.94 8.07 -0.15
N THR A 163 -14.00 7.99 -1.49
CA THR A 163 -13.94 6.72 -2.22
C THR A 163 -12.81 6.71 -3.26
N PHE A 164 -12.28 5.53 -3.52
CA PHE A 164 -11.38 5.25 -4.63
C PHE A 164 -11.86 3.99 -5.36
N ALA A 165 -12.16 4.12 -6.65
CA ALA A 165 -12.82 3.09 -7.45
C ALA A 165 -14.12 2.57 -6.81
N GLY A 166 -14.90 3.47 -6.17
CA GLY A 166 -16.15 3.15 -5.49
C GLY A 166 -16.01 2.49 -4.12
N ASN A 167 -14.78 2.23 -3.63
CA ASN A 167 -14.52 1.66 -2.31
C ASN A 167 -14.09 2.76 -1.31
N PRO A 168 -14.52 2.71 -0.04
CA PRO A 168 -14.11 3.70 0.95
C PRO A 168 -12.61 3.64 1.20
N ILE A 169 -11.96 4.81 1.24
CA ILE A 169 -10.51 4.92 1.45
C ILE A 169 -10.21 5.94 2.55
N ALA A 170 -9.24 5.64 3.41
CA ALA A 170 -8.78 6.57 4.43
C ALA A 170 -8.03 7.74 3.79
N VAL A 171 -8.35 8.97 4.21
CA VAL A 171 -7.65 10.17 3.77
C VAL A 171 -6.77 10.70 4.91
N LEU A 172 -5.46 10.72 4.65
CA LEU A 172 -4.47 11.30 5.55
C LEU A 172 -4.58 12.83 5.53
N PRO A 173 -4.28 13.50 6.65
CA PRO A 173 -4.27 14.95 6.66
C PRO A 173 -3.10 15.40 5.80
N LEU A 174 -3.23 16.59 5.21
CA LEU A 174 -2.13 17.17 4.47
C LEU A 174 -0.90 17.21 5.38
N GLN A 175 0.18 16.60 4.92
CA GLN A 175 1.46 16.86 5.53
C GLN A 175 1.70 18.34 5.27
N SER A 176 1.66 19.16 6.34
CA SER A 176 2.15 20.54 6.24
C SER A 176 3.48 20.44 5.52
N PRO A 177 3.72 21.20 4.44
CA PRO A 177 5.02 21.20 3.80
C PRO A 177 6.01 21.45 4.93
N ALA A 178 6.83 20.45 5.23
CA ALA A 178 7.98 20.65 6.06
C ALA A 178 8.70 21.82 5.41
N GLU A 179 9.04 22.78 6.26
CA GLU A 179 9.82 23.97 6.00
C GLU A 179 11.22 23.54 5.50
N ASP A 180 11.29 22.94 4.32
CA ASP A 180 12.53 22.66 3.61
C ASP A 180 12.90 23.94 2.86
N SER A 181 13.68 24.74 3.59
CA SER A 181 14.92 25.37 3.14
C SER A 181 14.84 26.35 1.95
N PRO A 182 15.28 27.61 2.15
CA PRO A 182 15.28 28.63 1.10
C PRO A 182 16.27 28.22 -0.01
N GLU A 183 15.76 27.73 -1.14
CA GLU A 183 16.55 27.80 -2.36
C GLU A 183 16.59 29.26 -2.84
N PRO A 184 17.79 29.82 -3.06
CA PRO A 184 18.00 31.22 -3.36
C PRO A 184 17.38 31.53 -4.72
N SER A 185 16.46 32.50 -4.71
CA SER A 185 16.01 33.22 -5.89
C SER A 185 17.20 33.69 -6.72
N THR A 186 17.49 33.00 -7.82
CA THR A 186 18.31 33.53 -8.90
C THR A 186 17.56 34.70 -9.52
N THR A 187 18.02 35.89 -9.16
CA THR A 187 17.85 37.18 -9.81
C THR A 187 17.67 37.04 -11.33
N THR A 188 16.43 37.09 -11.81
CA THR A 188 16.16 37.49 -13.19
C THR A 188 16.08 39.01 -13.20
N ALA A 189 17.22 39.62 -13.53
CA ALA A 189 17.38 41.05 -13.71
C ALA A 189 16.37 41.57 -14.74
N SER A 190 15.35 42.27 -14.25
CA SER A 190 14.45 43.06 -15.10
C SER A 190 15.14 44.39 -15.41
N SER A 191 15.41 44.62 -16.69
CA SER A 191 15.99 45.85 -17.22
C SER A 191 15.08 47.06 -16.93
N PRO A 192 15.62 48.22 -16.51
CA PRO A 192 14.87 49.46 -16.48
C PRO A 192 14.86 50.11 -17.87
N THR A 193 13.70 50.16 -18.51
CA THR A 193 13.46 51.00 -19.69
C THR A 193 13.39 52.47 -19.26
N LEU A 194 14.40 53.22 -19.70
CA LEU A 194 14.55 54.65 -19.52
C LEU A 194 13.48 55.40 -20.34
N GLN A 195 12.56 56.10 -19.66
CA GLN A 195 11.70 57.13 -20.26
C GLN A 195 12.50 58.43 -20.42
N LYS A 196 12.39 59.07 -21.58
CA LYS A 196 12.89 60.43 -21.85
C LYS A 196 11.68 61.35 -22.11
N PRO A 197 11.70 62.61 -21.64
CA PRO A 197 10.62 63.58 -21.81
C PRO A 197 10.44 64.02 -23.27
#